data_AF-A0A948C4W5-F1
#
_entry.id   AF-A0A948C4W5-F1
#
_cell.length_a   1.000
_cell.length_b   1.000
_cell.length_c   1.000
_cell.angle_alpha   90.00
_cell.angle_beta   90.00
_cell.angle_gamma   90.00
#
_symmetry.space_group_name_H-M   'P 1'
#
loop_
_entity.id
_entity.type
_entity.pdbx_description
1 polymer ?
#
loop_
_entity_poly.entity_id
_entity_poly.type
_entity_poly.pdbx_seq_one_letter_code
_entity_poly.pdbx_strand_id
1 'polypeptide(L)'
;MQFDKVTFDGYAPDALFLTDRDKKDILWGLEYGMNMVVASMVKTPENIDEMRQFLDTQNVGKMKVLAKIETPEALKNIDALIESADGIILMFDKISEQMKAKRIDERDLIQKCKVAGKPVIVTFV
;
A
#
# COMPACT_ATOMS: atom_id res chain seq x y z
N MET A 1 25.57 -2.77 10.02
CA MET A 1 25.47 -3.27 8.63
C MET A 1 24.17 -2.76 8.07
N GLN A 2 24.23 -1.80 7.15
CA GLN A 2 23.07 -1.39 6.37
C GLN A 2 22.98 -2.40 5.23
N PHE A 3 22.03 -3.32 5.30
CA PHE A 3 21.77 -4.20 4.18
C PHE A 3 20.98 -3.36 3.16
N ASP A 4 21.62 -3.05 2.04
CA ASP A 4 20.93 -2.58 0.85
C ASP A 4 19.89 -3.65 0.46
N LYS A 5 18.67 -3.20 0.17
CA LYS A 5 17.50 -4.02 -0.14
C LYS A 5 17.87 -5.27 -0.97
N VAL A 6 17.75 -6.46 -0.36
CA VAL A 6 17.95 -7.74 -1.07
C VAL A 6 16.61 -8.17 -1.67
N THR A 7 16.56 -8.26 -3.00
CA THR A 7 15.37 -8.72 -3.74
C THR A 7 15.66 -10.10 -4.31
N PHE A 8 14.77 -11.07 -4.10
CA PHE A 8 14.89 -12.42 -4.64
C PHE A 8 13.89 -12.61 -5.77
N ASP A 9 14.36 -12.76 -6.99
CA ASP A 9 13.51 -13.02 -8.16
C ASP A 9 12.79 -14.37 -7.97
N GLY A 10 11.46 -14.35 -8.03
CA GLY A 10 10.63 -15.56 -7.90
C GLY A 10 10.38 -16.04 -6.47
N TYR A 11 10.91 -15.36 -5.45
CA TYR A 11 10.53 -15.62 -4.06
C TYR A 11 9.22 -14.89 -3.75
N ALA A 12 8.11 -15.60 -3.89
CA ALA A 12 6.83 -15.22 -3.32
C ALA A 12 6.68 -16.03 -2.03
N PRO A 13 7.06 -15.49 -0.84
CA PRO A 13 6.69 -16.18 0.38
C PRO A 13 5.16 -16.22 0.42
N ASP A 14 4.58 -17.40 0.62
CA ASP A 14 3.15 -17.59 0.95
C ASP A 14 2.87 -17.08 2.37
N ALA A 15 3.33 -15.86 2.67
CA ALA A 15 3.20 -15.21 3.96
C ALA A 15 2.05 -14.23 3.90
N LEU A 16 1.33 -14.14 5.02
CA LEU A 16 0.37 -13.09 5.31
C LEU A 16 0.96 -11.72 4.94
N PHE A 17 0.13 -10.84 4.39
CA PHE A 17 0.54 -9.47 4.05
C PHE A 17 1.08 -8.73 5.27
N LEU A 18 0.46 -8.95 6.44
CA LEU A 18 0.92 -8.38 7.70
C LEU A 18 1.86 -9.31 8.44
N THR A 19 3.09 -8.83 8.65
CA THR A 19 4.04 -9.47 9.55
C THR A 19 3.65 -9.24 11.02
N ASP A 20 4.20 -10.05 11.93
CA ASP A 20 4.04 -9.83 13.37
C ASP A 20 4.62 -8.49 13.83
N ARG A 21 5.61 -7.96 13.11
CA ARG A 21 6.15 -6.63 13.36
C ARG A 21 5.14 -5.56 12.99
N ASP A 22 4.54 -5.64 11.80
CA ASP A 22 3.53 -4.66 11.35
C ASP A 22 2.37 -4.60 12.34
N LYS A 23 1.89 -5.76 12.79
CA LYS A 23 0.82 -5.84 13.80
C LYS A 23 1.21 -5.15 15.10
N LYS A 24 2.44 -5.35 15.60
CA LYS A 24 2.95 -4.68 16.82
C LYS A 24 3.04 -3.17 16.64
N ASP A 25 3.56 -2.71 15.49
CA ASP A 25 3.73 -1.29 15.20
C ASP A 25 2.36 -0.59 15.08
N ILE A 26 1.35 -1.26 14.49
CA ILE A 26 -0.03 -0.78 14.43
C ILE A 26 -0.64 -0.66 15.83
N LEU A 27 -0.52 -1.72 16.65
CA LEU A 27 -1.05 -1.71 18.03
C LEU A 27 -0.40 -0.60 18.85
N TRP A 28 0.91 -0.43 18.73
CA TRP A 28 1.62 0.67 19.38
C TRP A 28 1.10 2.02 18.90
N GLY A 29 0.92 2.24 17.60
CA GLY A 29 0.33 3.48 17.07
C GLY A 29 -1.09 3.76 17.60
N LEU A 30 -1.90 2.71 17.79
CA LEU A 30 -3.25 2.83 18.36
C LEU A 30 -3.23 3.35 19.81
N GLU A 31 -2.23 2.99 20.62
CA GLU A 31 -2.05 3.52 21.98
C GLU A 31 -1.87 5.04 22.00
N TYR A 32 -1.35 5.63 20.92
CA TYR A 32 -1.16 7.08 20.76
C TYR A 32 -2.27 7.77 19.96
N GLY A 33 -3.38 7.08 19.68
CA GLY A 33 -4.52 7.66 18.97
C GLY A 33 -4.31 7.82 17.46
N MET A 34 -3.44 7.00 16.86
CA MET A 34 -3.31 6.92 15.40
C MET A 34 -4.68 6.62 14.77
N ASN A 35 -5.02 7.36 13.70
CA ASN A 35 -6.28 7.24 12.98
C ASN A 35 -6.09 6.88 11.50
N MET A 36 -4.85 6.73 11.04
CA MET A 36 -4.51 6.33 9.69
C MET A 36 -3.24 5.49 9.68
N VAL A 37 -3.22 4.49 8.81
CA VAL A 37 -2.08 3.62 8.56
C VAL A 37 -1.80 3.55 7.07
N VAL A 38 -0.52 3.51 6.72
CA VAL A 38 -0.04 3.46 5.34
C VAL A 38 0.53 2.06 5.08
N ALA A 39 -0.20 1.27 4.31
CA ALA A 39 0.19 -0.09 3.96
C ALA A 39 1.27 -0.07 2.87
N SER A 40 2.46 -0.60 3.18
CA SER A 40 3.59 -0.71 2.25
C SER A 40 3.51 -2.00 1.43
N MET A 41 4.13 -2.00 0.24
CA MET A 41 4.24 -3.17 -0.65
C MET A 41 2.89 -3.82 -1.01
N VAL A 42 1.80 -3.04 -1.02
CA VAL A 42 0.47 -3.49 -1.44
C VAL A 42 0.54 -3.91 -2.90
N LYS A 43 -0.08 -5.05 -3.22
CA LYS A 43 -0.12 -5.63 -4.57
C LYS A 43 -1.56 -5.89 -5.02
N THR A 44 -2.41 -6.36 -4.12
CA THR A 44 -3.77 -6.82 -4.43
C THR A 44 -4.79 -6.26 -3.43
N PRO A 45 -6.09 -6.16 -3.78
CA PRO A 45 -7.13 -5.72 -2.84
C PRO A 45 -7.19 -6.60 -1.58
N GLU A 46 -6.86 -7.89 -1.68
CA GLU A 46 -6.82 -8.81 -0.54
C GLU A 46 -5.79 -8.38 0.53
N ASN A 47 -4.70 -7.69 0.14
CA ASN A 47 -3.78 -7.11 1.12
C ASN A 47 -4.47 -6.04 1.98
N ILE A 48 -5.36 -5.24 1.37
CA ILE A 48 -6.15 -4.25 2.09
C ILE A 48 -7.20 -4.94 2.95
N ASP A 49 -7.85 -5.99 2.45
CA ASP A 49 -8.84 -6.74 3.21
C ASP A 49 -8.20 -7.42 4.44
N GLU A 50 -7.01 -7.99 4.32
CA GLU A 50 -6.25 -8.56 5.44
C GLU A 50 -5.96 -7.48 6.50
N MET A 51 -5.54 -6.29 6.05
CA MET A 51 -5.32 -5.14 6.94
C MET A 51 -6.60 -4.73 7.67
N ARG A 52 -7.74 -4.68 6.96
CA ARG A 52 -9.05 -4.36 7.56
C ARG A 52 -9.46 -5.39 8.59
N GLN A 53 -9.37 -6.67 8.26
CA GLN A 53 -9.69 -7.76 9.18
C GLN A 53 -8.89 -7.64 10.48
N PHE A 54 -7.57 -7.38 10.37
CA PHE A 54 -6.74 -7.16 11.54
C PHE A 54 -7.22 -5.95 12.36
N LEU A 55 -7.48 -4.80 11.73
CA LEU A 55 -7.95 -3.59 12.41
C LEU A 55 -9.33 -3.79 13.06
N ASP A 56 -10.24 -4.51 12.43
CA ASP A 56 -11.56 -4.83 12.96
C ASP A 56 -11.46 -5.66 14.24
N THR A 57 -10.49 -6.59 14.33
CA THR A 57 -10.25 -7.34 15.57
C THR A 57 -9.82 -6.47 16.76
N GLN A 58 -9.33 -5.25 16.49
CA GLN A 58 -8.92 -4.29 17.53
C GLN A 58 -10.04 -3.30 17.88
N ASN A 59 -11.24 -3.44 17.33
CA ASN A 59 -12.39 -2.54 17.51
C ASN A 59 -12.11 -1.07 17.13
N VAL A 60 -11.21 -0.84 16.17
CA VAL A 60 -10.85 0.51 15.69
C VAL A 60 -11.62 0.87 14.41
N GLY A 61 -12.95 0.96 14.51
CA GLY A 61 -13.87 1.14 13.37
C GLY A 61 -13.78 2.47 12.60
N LYS A 62 -12.65 3.20 12.71
CA LYS A 62 -12.39 4.47 12.00
C LYS A 62 -10.97 4.59 11.44
N MET A 63 -10.12 3.58 11.60
CA MET A 63 -8.75 3.62 11.07
C MET A 63 -8.78 3.71 9.54
N LYS A 64 -8.08 4.71 8.99
CA LYS A 64 -7.93 4.88 7.55
C LYS A 64 -6.77 4.05 7.01
N VAL A 65 -6.97 3.36 5.89
CA VAL A 65 -5.91 2.56 5.25
C VAL A 65 -5.55 3.18 3.91
N LEU A 66 -4.35 3.75 3.81
CA LEU A 66 -3.79 4.21 2.54
C LEU A 66 -2.88 3.14 1.94
N ALA A 67 -3.04 2.85 0.65
CA ALA A 67 -2.23 1.86 -0.06
C ALA A 67 -1.05 2.53 -0.76
N LYS A 68 0.19 2.09 -0.49
CA LYS A 68 1.36 2.48 -1.27
C LYS A 68 1.49 1.60 -2.51
N ILE A 69 1.49 2.25 -3.67
CA ILE A 69 1.67 1.61 -4.97
C ILE A 69 3.15 1.68 -5.31
N GLU A 70 3.85 0.58 -5.05
CA GLU A 70 5.33 0.47 -5.14
C GLU A 70 5.80 -0.52 -6.20
N THR A 71 4.89 -1.31 -6.79
CA THR A 71 5.23 -2.42 -7.68
C THR A 71 4.42 -2.35 -8.98
N PRO A 72 4.95 -2.93 -10.08
CA PRO A 72 4.19 -3.07 -11.32
C PRO A 72 2.93 -3.94 -11.16
N GLU A 73 2.95 -4.87 -10.22
CA GLU A 73 1.81 -5.72 -9.85
C GLU A 73 0.67 -4.88 -9.25
N ALA A 74 0.99 -4.01 -8.29
CA ALA A 74 0.03 -3.06 -7.73
C ALA A 74 -0.58 -2.15 -8.80
N LEU A 75 0.24 -1.69 -9.75
CA LEU A 75 -0.23 -0.84 -10.86
C LEU A 75 -1.21 -1.58 -11.77
N LYS A 76 -1.07 -2.90 -11.97
CA LYS A 76 -2.05 -3.71 -12.73
C LYS A 76 -3.38 -3.81 -12.00
N ASN A 77 -3.36 -3.83 -10.68
CA ASN A 77 -4.55 -3.94 -9.82
C ASN A 77 -5.09 -2.58 -9.35
N ILE A 78 -4.65 -1.48 -9.96
CA ILE A 78 -4.87 -0.13 -9.41
C ILE A 78 -6.34 0.22 -9.21
N ASP A 79 -7.22 -0.18 -10.13
CA ASP A 79 -8.64 0.16 -10.05
C ASP A 79 -9.30 -0.52 -8.83
N ALA A 80 -9.00 -1.80 -8.58
CA ALA A 80 -9.47 -2.52 -7.41
C ALA A 80 -8.86 -1.99 -6.11
N LEU A 81 -7.59 -1.56 -6.14
CA LEU A 81 -6.91 -0.97 -4.99
C LEU A 81 -7.49 0.41 -4.62
N ILE A 82 -7.85 1.22 -5.62
CA ILE A 82 -8.54 2.51 -5.41
C ILE A 82 -9.89 2.29 -4.72
N GLU A 83 -10.62 1.24 -5.13
CA GLU A 83 -11.91 0.90 -4.54
C GLU A 83 -11.77 0.47 -3.08
N SER A 84 -10.84 -0.45 -2.79
CA SER A 84 -10.69 -1.06 -1.45
C SER A 84 -9.99 -0.18 -0.42
N ALA A 85 -9.00 0.64 -0.82
CA ALA A 85 -8.29 1.53 0.09
C ALA A 85 -9.07 2.83 0.41
N ASP A 86 -8.76 3.49 1.54
CA ASP A 86 -9.26 4.85 1.80
C ASP A 86 -8.54 5.92 0.97
N GLY A 87 -7.42 5.56 0.34
CA GLY A 87 -6.65 6.44 -0.53
C GLY A 87 -5.36 5.78 -0.99
N ILE A 88 -4.69 6.46 -1.92
CA ILE A 88 -3.54 5.92 -2.65
C ILE A 88 -2.31 6.80 -2.43
N ILE A 89 -1.14 6.17 -2.29
CA ILE A 89 0.16 6.83 -2.33
C ILE A 89 0.94 6.27 -3.53
N LEU A 90 1.22 7.10 -4.52
CA LEU A 90 1.94 6.72 -5.74
C LEU A 90 3.46 6.90 -5.53
N MET A 91 4.20 5.78 -5.53
CA MET A 91 5.64 5.73 -5.33
C MET A 91 6.36 5.50 -6.68
N PHE A 92 6.43 6.55 -7.50
CA PHE A 92 6.91 6.43 -8.89
C PHE A 92 8.37 5.99 -9.01
N ASP A 93 9.23 6.36 -8.07
CA ASP A 93 10.64 5.92 -8.00
C ASP A 93 10.72 4.39 -7.91
N LYS A 94 9.92 3.79 -7.00
CA LYS A 94 9.87 2.33 -6.78
C LYS A 94 9.30 1.55 -7.95
N ILE A 95 8.24 2.08 -8.58
CA ILE A 95 7.63 1.44 -9.74
C ILE A 95 8.58 1.53 -10.95
N SER A 96 9.21 2.68 -11.17
CA SER A 96 10.10 2.93 -12.31
C SER A 96 11.36 2.06 -12.25
N GLU A 97 11.91 1.83 -11.05
CA GLU A 97 13.03 0.90 -10.81
C GLU A 97 12.72 -0.51 -11.35
N GLN A 98 11.48 -0.98 -11.20
CA GLN A 98 11.07 -2.33 -11.59
C GLN A 98 10.59 -2.44 -13.05
N MET A 99 10.10 -1.35 -13.66
CA MET A 99 9.48 -1.39 -14.99
C MET A 99 10.44 -1.18 -16.19
N LYS A 100 11.75 -1.09 -15.97
CA LYS A 100 12.77 -0.93 -17.04
C LYS A 100 12.39 0.16 -18.06
N ALA A 101 12.07 1.35 -17.58
CA ALA A 101 11.74 2.55 -18.37
C ALA A 101 10.40 2.58 -19.11
N LYS A 102 9.41 1.74 -18.76
CA LYS A 102 8.04 1.95 -19.24
C LYS A 102 7.43 3.21 -18.60
N ARG A 103 6.92 4.14 -19.43
CA ARG A 103 6.28 5.37 -18.95
C ARG A 103 4.97 5.03 -18.23
N ILE A 104 4.81 5.57 -17.01
CA ILE A 104 3.56 5.54 -16.26
C ILE A 104 2.80 6.84 -16.57
N ASP A 105 1.50 6.74 -16.87
CA ASP A 105 0.66 7.92 -17.04
C ASP A 105 0.14 8.38 -15.66
N GLU A 106 0.89 9.28 -15.03
CA GLU A 106 0.51 9.86 -13.73
C GLU A 106 -0.86 10.56 -13.76
N ARG A 107 -1.20 11.23 -14.86
CA ARG A 107 -2.44 12.00 -14.96
C ARG A 107 -3.65 11.08 -14.92
N ASP A 108 -3.57 9.94 -15.62
CA ASP A 108 -4.60 8.91 -15.60
C ASP A 108 -4.81 8.35 -14.19
N LEU A 109 -3.73 7.99 -13.48
CA LEU A 109 -3.81 7.44 -12.13
C LEU A 109 -4.42 8.43 -11.12
N ILE A 110 -4.01 9.69 -11.18
CA ILE A 110 -4.59 10.76 -10.35
C ILE A 110 -6.07 10.94 -10.68
N GLN A 111 -6.43 10.91 -11.97
CA GLN A 111 -7.81 11.08 -12.41
C GLN A 111 -8.70 9.94 -11.92
N LYS A 112 -8.22 8.69 -11.98
CA LYS A 112 -8.94 7.52 -11.43
C LYS A 112 -9.24 7.69 -9.93
N CYS A 113 -8.26 8.11 -9.14
CA CYS A 113 -8.46 8.37 -7.70
C CYS A 113 -9.49 9.49 -7.47
N LYS A 114 -9.40 10.58 -8.24
CA LYS A 114 -10.35 11.71 -8.15
C LYS A 114 -11.78 11.28 -8.48
N VAL A 115 -11.97 10.50 -9.54
CA VAL A 115 -13.29 9.98 -9.95
C VAL A 115 -13.88 9.09 -8.85
N ALA A 116 -13.06 8.27 -8.20
CA ALA A 116 -13.48 7.44 -7.07
C ALA A 116 -13.69 8.22 -5.75
N GLY A 117 -13.39 9.53 -5.73
CA GLY A 117 -13.48 10.35 -4.52
C GLY A 117 -12.43 9.98 -3.46
N LYS A 118 -11.33 9.34 -3.86
CA LYS A 118 -10.27 8.88 -2.95
C LYS A 118 -9.09 9.85 -2.97
N PRO A 119 -8.54 10.25 -1.81
CA PRO A 119 -7.32 11.02 -1.76
C PRO A 119 -6.17 10.27 -2.43
N VAL A 120 -5.35 11.02 -3.17
CA VAL A 120 -4.12 10.52 -3.81
C VAL A 120 -2.95 11.40 -3.39
N ILE A 121 -1.89 10.77 -2.91
CA ILE A 121 -0.62 11.41 -2.56
C ILE A 121 0.41 10.97 -3.60
N VAL A 122 1.10 11.93 -4.18
CA VAL A 122 2.22 11.65 -5.09
C VAL A 122 3.51 11.97 -4.37
N THR A 123 4.44 11.02 -4.33
CA THR A 123 5.75 11.22 -3.72
C THR A 123 6.85 11.18 -4.76
N PHE A 124 7.80 12.09 -4.62
CA PHE A 124 9.06 12.10 -5.33
C PHE A 124 10.16 12.12 -4.27
N VAL A 125 11.07 11.15 -4.33
CA VAL A 125 12.22 11.04 -3.42
C VAL A 125 13.49 11.02 -4.24
#